data_AF-A0A8C4W2F5-F1
#
_entry.id   AF-A0A8C4W2F5-F1
#
_cell.length_a   1.000
_cell.length_b   1.000
_cell.length_c   1.000
_cell.angle_alpha   90.00
_cell.angle_beta   90.00
_cell.angle_gamma   90.00
#
_symmetry.space_group_name_H-M   'P 1'
#
loop_
_entity.id
_entity.type
_entity.pdbx_description
1 polymer ?
#
loop_
_entity_poly.entity_id
_entity_poly.type
_entity_poly.pdbx_seq_one_letter_code
_entity_poly.pdbx_strand_id
1 'polypeptide(L)'
;MCSPVERRLAGLRELLQGPGLESLLDVLLCLYRECSGAPLRRERSVQQFLEWATPFVTKVKEMCLRREDFELLKVIGRGAFGEPCNLPALGCIP
;
A
#
# COMPACT_ATOMS: atom_id res chain seq x y z
N MET A 1 -0.57 -35.70 14.24
CA MET A 1 -1.72 -35.48 13.34
C MET A 1 -2.05 -33.99 13.39
N CYS A 2 -1.74 -33.25 12.32
CA CYS A 2 -1.97 -31.80 12.27
C CYS A 2 -3.49 -31.54 12.19
N SER A 3 -4.02 -30.75 13.13
CA SER A 3 -5.46 -30.52 13.27
C SER A 3 -6.04 -29.88 12.00
N PRO A 4 -7.35 -30.04 11.72
CA PRO A 4 -7.98 -29.37 10.57
C PRO A 4 -7.79 -27.84 10.58
N VAL A 5 -7.65 -27.25 11.76
CA VAL A 5 -7.43 -25.81 11.96
C VAL A 5 -6.02 -25.41 11.55
N GLU A 6 -5.01 -26.20 11.91
CA GLU A 6 -3.62 -25.93 11.53
C GLU A 6 -3.42 -25.94 10.01
N ARG A 7 -4.11 -26.83 9.29
CA ARG A 7 -4.05 -26.87 7.82
C ARG A 7 -4.68 -25.63 7.19
N ARG A 8 -5.78 -25.13 7.77
CA ARG A 8 -6.42 -23.88 7.32
C ARG A 8 -5.51 -22.68 7.58
N LEU A 9 -4.85 -22.65 8.73
CA LEU A 9 -3.90 -21.59 9.07
C LEU A 9 -2.68 -21.62 8.14
N ALA A 10 -2.15 -22.80 7.81
CA ALA A 10 -1.06 -22.95 6.85
C ALA A 10 -1.45 -22.45 5.45
N GLY A 11 -2.65 -22.77 4.97
CA GLY A 11 -3.14 -22.25 3.69
C GLY A 11 -3.30 -20.73 3.66
N LEU A 12 -3.79 -20.14 4.76
CA LEU A 12 -3.83 -18.67 4.90
C LEU A 12 -2.44 -18.04 4.92
N ARG A 13 -1.47 -18.68 5.58
CA ARG A 13 -0.07 -18.21 5.62
C ARG A 13 0.60 -18.27 4.25
N GLU A 14 0.30 -19.28 3.44
CA GLU A 14 0.79 -19.36 2.06
C GLU A 14 0.23 -18.22 1.19
N LEU A 15 -1.07 -17.90 1.33
CA LEU A 15 -1.69 -16.79 0.63
C LEU A 15 -1.12 -15.42 1.05
N LEU A 16 -0.71 -15.30 2.31
CA LEU A 16 -0.13 -14.07 2.88
C LEU A 16 1.39 -13.96 2.66
N GLN A 17 2.06 -14.98 2.12
CA GLN A 17 3.50 -14.95 1.81
C GLN A 17 3.82 -14.38 0.42
N GLY A 18 2.81 -14.05 -0.39
CA GLY A 18 2.97 -13.49 -1.74
C GLY A 18 2.40 -12.06 -1.89
N PRO A 19 2.03 -11.62 -3.11
CA PRO A 19 1.47 -10.29 -3.38
C PRO A 19 0.14 -10.02 -2.64
N GLY A 20 -0.41 -11.04 -1.97
CA GLY A 20 -1.55 -10.91 -1.07
C GLY A 20 -1.27 -9.96 0.10
N LEU A 21 -0.04 -9.91 0.62
CA LEU A 21 0.30 -8.98 1.69
C LEU A 21 0.36 -7.53 1.18
N GLU A 22 0.96 -7.30 0.02
CA GLU A 22 1.06 -5.99 -0.62
C GLU A 22 -0.34 -5.44 -0.96
N SER A 23 -1.19 -6.29 -1.55
CA SER A 23 -2.59 -5.91 -1.84
C SER A 23 -3.41 -5.63 -0.58
N LEU A 24 -3.17 -6.36 0.53
CA LEU A 24 -3.81 -6.06 1.82
C LEU A 24 -3.38 -4.69 2.36
N LEU A 25 -2.10 -4.35 2.19
CA LEU A 25 -1.54 -3.06 2.55
C LEU A 25 -2.18 -1.93 1.73
N ASP A 26 -2.34 -2.14 0.42
CA ASP A 26 -3.00 -1.19 -0.48
C ASP A 26 -4.47 -0.98 -0.11
N VAL A 27 -5.20 -2.05 0.21
CA VAL A 27 -6.59 -1.97 0.67
C VAL A 27 -6.67 -1.20 1.99
N LEU A 28 -5.76 -1.44 2.93
CA LEU A 28 -5.72 -0.71 4.20
C LEU A 28 -5.41 0.79 4.00
N LEU A 29 -4.48 1.12 3.09
CA LEU A 29 -4.19 2.51 2.73
C LEU A 29 -5.38 3.19 2.06
N CYS A 30 -6.06 2.48 1.16
CA CYS A 30 -7.26 2.95 0.48
C CYS A 30 -8.36 3.26 1.51
N LEU A 31 -8.64 2.32 2.42
CA LEU A 31 -9.61 2.49 3.49
C LEU A 31 -9.25 3.69 4.38
N TYR A 32 -7.99 3.82 4.80
CA TYR A 32 -7.54 4.97 5.60
C TYR A 32 -7.79 6.30 4.86
N ARG A 33 -7.51 6.34 3.54
CA ARG A 33 -7.72 7.54 2.72
C ARG A 33 -9.20 7.92 2.66
N GLU A 34 -10.08 6.97 2.38
CA GLU A 34 -11.54 7.15 2.35
C GLU A 34 -12.08 7.60 3.73
N CYS A 35 -11.62 6.95 4.80
CA CYS A 35 -11.98 7.30 6.17
C CYS A 35 -11.48 8.70 6.60
N SER A 36 -10.34 9.14 6.08
CA SER A 36 -9.82 10.50 6.36
C SER A 36 -10.61 11.59 5.64
N GLY A 37 -11.38 11.23 4.60
CA GLY A 37 -12.29 12.11 3.89
C GLY A 37 -13.51 12.50 4.73
N ALA A 38 -14.04 13.69 4.48
CA ALA A 38 -15.37 14.05 4.99
C ALA A 38 -16.43 13.29 4.17
N PRO A 39 -17.53 12.75 4.78
CA PRO A 39 -18.01 12.98 6.15
C PRO A 39 -17.59 11.92 7.19
N LEU A 40 -16.97 10.80 6.77
CA LEU A 40 -16.65 9.65 7.63
C LEU A 40 -15.77 10.02 8.83
N ARG A 41 -14.85 10.98 8.66
CA ARG A 41 -14.00 11.51 9.74
C ARG A 41 -14.76 12.07 10.96
N ARG A 42 -16.05 12.39 10.84
CA ARG A 42 -16.88 12.90 11.95
C ARG A 42 -17.37 11.80 12.88
N GLU A 43 -17.31 10.55 12.46
CA GLU A 43 -17.77 9.41 13.25
C GLU A 43 -16.70 8.99 14.27
N ARG A 44 -17.08 8.83 15.54
CA ARG A 44 -16.14 8.59 16.64
C ARG A 44 -15.34 7.29 16.45
N SER A 45 -15.99 6.25 15.92
CA SER A 45 -15.36 4.97 15.58
C SER A 45 -14.29 5.13 14.50
N VAL A 46 -14.56 5.97 13.49
CA VAL A 46 -13.63 6.25 12.40
C VAL A 46 -12.45 7.09 12.89
N GLN A 47 -12.67 8.08 13.77
CA GLN A 47 -11.58 8.83 14.39
C GLN A 47 -10.64 7.93 15.18
N GLN A 48 -11.19 7.02 16.01
CA GLN A 48 -10.38 6.08 16.77
C GLN A 48 -9.56 5.15 15.86
N PHE A 49 -10.16 4.68 14.75
CA PHE A 49 -9.46 3.91 13.73
C PHE A 49 -8.33 4.73 13.08
N LEU A 50 -8.60 5.98 12.68
CA LEU A 50 -7.61 6.85 12.06
C LEU A 50 -6.44 7.13 13.00
N GLU A 51 -6.70 7.45 14.27
CA GLU A 51 -5.64 7.67 15.27
C GLU A 51 -4.75 6.44 15.43
N TRP A 52 -5.36 5.25 15.50
CA TRP A 52 -4.62 3.98 15.59
C TRP A 52 -3.83 3.65 14.32
N ALA A 53 -4.41 3.88 13.14
CA ALA A 53 -3.80 3.54 11.85
C ALA A 53 -2.76 4.56 11.38
N THR A 54 -2.79 5.79 11.89
CA THR A 54 -1.87 6.88 11.50
C THR A 54 -0.38 6.52 11.59
N PRO A 55 0.15 5.97 12.70
CA PRO A 55 1.57 5.59 12.76
C PRO A 55 1.92 4.48 11.76
N PHE A 56 0.99 3.56 11.50
CA PHE A 56 1.20 2.48 10.53
C PHE A 56 1.27 3.03 9.09
N VAL A 57 0.28 3.83 8.70
CA VAL A 57 0.23 4.45 7.37
C VAL A 57 1.42 5.38 7.14
N THR A 58 1.89 6.08 8.17
CA THR A 58 3.10 6.93 8.09
C THR A 58 4.32 6.09 7.76
N LYS A 59 4.54 4.99 8.49
CA LYS A 59 5.66 4.08 8.26
C LYS A 59 5.60 3.41 6.88
N VAL A 60 4.41 3.00 6.44
CA VAL A 60 4.22 2.46 5.08
C VAL A 60 4.58 3.51 4.03
N LYS A 61 4.11 4.75 4.17
CA LYS A 61 4.44 5.87 3.25
C LYS A 61 5.92 6.29 3.28
N GLU A 62 6.65 5.97 4.34
CA GLU A 62 8.11 6.17 4.41
C GLU A 62 8.87 5.05 3.71
N MET A 63 8.35 3.83 3.71
CA MET A 63 8.97 2.68 3.03
C MET A 63 8.56 2.58 1.55
N CYS A 64 7.41 3.14 1.16
CA CYS A 64 7.01 3.26 -0.24
C CYS A 64 7.89 4.28 -0.96
N LEU A 65 8.41 3.89 -2.12
CA LEU A 65 9.22 4.74 -3.00
C LEU A 65 8.46 6.04 -3.32
N ARG A 66 9.06 7.18 -2.98
CA ARG A 66 8.48 8.49 -3.26
C ARG A 66 8.98 9.01 -4.59
N ARG A 67 8.20 9.88 -5.23
CA ARG A 67 8.64 10.58 -6.45
C ARG A 67 9.93 11.38 -6.23
N GLU A 68 10.14 11.86 -5.01
CA GLU A 68 11.32 12.61 -4.57
C GLU A 68 12.59 11.74 -4.50
N ASP A 69 12.46 10.42 -4.34
CA ASP A 69 13.60 9.48 -4.40
C ASP A 69 14.09 9.27 -5.84
N PHE A 70 13.34 9.79 -6.82
CA PHE A 70 13.66 9.69 -8.23
C PHE A 70 14.05 11.06 -8.78
N GLU A 71 15.34 11.21 -9.06
CA GLU A 71 15.84 12.38 -9.78
C GLU A 71 15.41 12.31 -11.25
N LEU A 72 14.60 13.28 -11.68
CA LEU A 72 14.11 13.35 -13.04
C LEU A 72 15.24 13.78 -13.99
N LEU A 73 15.90 12.81 -14.60
CA LEU A 73 17.01 13.07 -15.52
C LEU A 73 16.53 13.68 -16.86
N LYS A 74 15.53 13.08 -17.51
CA LYS A 74 14.97 13.58 -18.79
C LYS A 74 13.60 12.98 -19.10
N VAL A 75 12.65 13.83 -19.55
CA VAL A 75 11.37 13.38 -20.11
C VAL A 75 11.59 12.85 -21.53
N ILE A 76 11.17 11.61 -21.81
CA ILE A 76 11.38 10.93 -23.10
C ILE A 76 10.16 11.00 -24.02
N GLY A 77 9.02 11.44 -23.50
CA GLY A 77 7.78 11.59 -24.24
C GLY A 77 6.66 12.13 -23.35
N ARG A 78 5.54 12.52 -23.94
CA ARG A 78 4.27 12.80 -23.23
C ARG A 78 3.23 11.82 -23.75
N GLY A 79 2.75 10.92 -22.89
CA GLY A 79 1.67 9.99 -23.23
C GLY A 79 0.29 10.60 -22.98
N ALA A 80 -0.76 9.94 -23.47
CA ALA A 80 -2.16 10.42 -23.38
C ALA A 80 -2.72 10.48 -21.93
N PHE A 81 -2.04 9.89 -20.95
CA PHE A 81 -2.45 9.87 -19.53
C PHE A 81 -1.33 10.26 -18.54
N GLY A 82 -0.23 10.85 -19.03
CA GLY A 82 0.87 11.32 -18.18
C GLY A 82 2.23 11.36 -18.90
N GLU A 83 3.19 12.08 -18.31
CA GLU A 83 4.58 12.19 -18.77
C GLU A 83 5.39 10.91 -18.44
N PRO A 84 5.78 10.07 -19.42
CA PRO A 84 6.76 9.01 -19.18
C PRO A 84 8.11 9.61 -18.78
N CYS A 85 8.53 9.30 -17.55
CA CYS A 85 9.82 9.67 -16.98
C CYS A 85 10.82 8.52 -17.18
N ASN A 86 12.01 8.82 -17.71
CA ASN A 86 13.16 7.90 -17.64
C ASN A 86 13.68 7.92 -16.19
N LEU A 87 13.26 6.97 -15.38
CA LEU A 87 13.92 6.66 -14.11
C LEU A 87 15.06 5.67 -14.39
N PRO A 88 16.27 5.86 -13.81
CA PRO A 88 17.29 4.82 -13.86
C PRO A 88 16.72 3.56 -13.18
N ALA A 89 16.72 2.46 -13.93
CA ALA A 89 16.11 1.20 -13.54
C ALA A 89 16.81 0.57 -12.33
N LEU A 90 16.35 0.90 -11.12
CA LEU A 90 16.49 0.02 -9.97
C LEU A 90 15.39 -1.03 -10.08
N GLY A 91 15.71 -2.10 -10.81
CA GLY A 91 14.93 -3.33 -10.83
C GLY A 91 13.56 -3.17 -11.49
N CYS A 92 13.46 -3.58 -12.75
CA CYS A 92 12.23 -4.24 -13.19
C CYS A 92 11.95 -5.39 -12.20
N ILE A 93 11.09 -5.16 -11.22
CA ILE A 93 10.45 -6.23 -10.48
C ILE A 93 9.23 -6.61 -11.34
N PRO A 94 9.11 -7.90 -11.73
CA PRO A 94 8.07 -8.38 -12.64
C PRO A 94 6.64 -8.17 -12.11
#